data_AF-A0A662LE32-F1
#
_entry.id   AF-A0A662LE32-F1
#
_cell.length_a   1.000
_cell.length_b   1.000
_cell.length_c   1.000
_cell.angle_alpha   90.00
_cell.angle_beta   90.00
_cell.angle_gamma   90.00
#
_symmetry.space_group_name_H-M   'P 1'
#
loop_
_entity.id
_entity.type
_entity.pdbx_description
1 polymer ?
#
loop_
_entity_poly.entity_id
_entity_poly.type
_entity_poly.pdbx_seq_one_letter_code
_entity_poly.pdbx_strand_id
1 'polypeptide(L)'
;MGGDRLQIRRRLLILGIAIVALSAAIATQYARMSIGYEFTVVHPAEGLIRFVGYDNSSADGVRLLRIENNATNPTLKLYFGDIPKGMNKTYTAAFAIVNEEDFPVNIVGINVDGTGANYIQVWLHADATKKANDDTSVLLWNKGTGWAGGTAWTLAKGDGDTSTMNGGATDTPWDSTASIRYADSTPVATSGSTDFVWVQISIDTSGISSWSSPTSYTGSIEFEFEAVTT
;
A
#
# COMPACT_ATOMS: atom_id res chain seq x y z
N MET A 1 31.75 73.92 39.68
CA MET A 1 31.78 72.44 39.69
C MET A 1 30.36 71.88 39.59
N GLY A 2 29.73 71.94 38.41
CA GLY A 2 28.36 71.43 38.17
C GLY A 2 28.19 70.62 36.88
N GLY A 3 29.27 70.42 36.11
CA GLY A 3 29.23 69.73 34.81
C GLY A 3 29.16 68.20 34.93
N ASP A 4 29.82 67.61 35.93
CA ASP A 4 29.95 66.15 36.01
C ASP A 4 28.64 65.44 36.38
N ARG A 5 27.80 66.05 37.24
CA ARG A 5 26.52 65.44 37.64
C ARG A 5 25.49 65.39 36.52
N LEU A 6 25.51 66.33 35.57
CA LEU A 6 24.60 66.34 34.42
C LEU A 6 25.02 65.31 33.35
N GLN A 7 26.33 65.12 33.15
CA GLN A 7 26.86 64.10 32.24
C GLN A 7 26.59 62.68 32.74
N ILE A 8 26.68 62.44 34.06
CA ILE A 8 26.38 61.13 34.66
C ILE A 8 24.89 60.78 34.51
N ARG A 9 23.97 61.74 34.75
CA ARG A 9 22.53 61.53 34.56
C ARG A 9 22.15 61.26 33.11
N ARG A 10 22.74 61.97 32.14
CA ARG A 10 22.54 61.70 30.71
C ARG A 10 23.04 60.31 30.30
N ARG A 11 24.22 59.88 30.80
CA ARG A 11 24.78 58.54 30.49
C ARG A 11 23.96 57.40 31.10
N LEU A 12 23.44 57.56 32.32
CA LEU A 12 22.54 56.59 32.97
C LEU A 12 21.18 56.48 32.26
N LEU A 13 20.63 57.60 31.79
CA LEU A 13 19.33 57.63 31.09
C LEU A 13 19.42 57.00 29.69
N ILE A 14 20.55 57.17 28.99
CA ILE A 14 20.84 56.50 27.71
C ILE A 14 21.01 54.99 27.91
N LEU A 15 21.69 54.54 28.99
CA LEU A 15 21.78 53.12 29.32
C LEU A 15 20.40 52.51 29.66
N GLY A 16 19.57 53.24 30.40
CA GLY A 16 18.20 52.82 30.75
C GLY A 16 17.28 52.67 29.54
N ILE A 17 17.34 53.61 28.59
CA ILE A 17 16.59 53.51 27.33
C ILE A 17 17.11 52.36 26.46
N ALA A 18 18.43 52.15 26.42
CA ALA A 18 19.02 51.03 25.68
C ALA A 18 18.60 49.67 26.24
N ILE A 19 18.52 49.51 27.58
CA ILE A 19 18.08 48.27 28.22
C ILE A 19 16.57 48.04 27.99
N VAL A 20 15.74 49.08 28.04
CA VAL A 20 14.29 48.96 27.76
C VAL A 20 14.04 48.68 26.27
N ALA A 21 14.81 49.29 25.35
CA ALA A 21 14.73 49.01 23.92
C ALA A 21 15.24 47.59 23.58
N LEU A 22 16.29 47.10 24.26
CA LEU A 22 16.75 45.71 24.14
C LEU A 22 15.68 44.75 24.69
N SER A 23 15.05 45.08 25.82
CA SER A 23 14.01 44.26 26.45
C SER A 23 12.70 44.22 25.64
N ALA A 24 12.32 45.34 25.00
CA ALA A 24 11.17 45.39 24.10
C ALA A 24 11.44 44.65 22.78
N ALA A 25 12.67 44.71 22.26
CA ALA A 25 13.09 43.96 21.07
C ALA A 25 13.12 42.43 21.33
N ILE A 26 13.46 41.99 22.54
CA ILE A 26 13.41 40.57 22.93
C ILE A 26 11.97 40.04 22.98
N ALA A 27 10.97 40.90 23.15
CA ALA A 27 9.56 40.52 23.27
C ALA A 27 8.72 40.62 21.96
N THR A 28 9.32 40.97 20.81
CA THR A 28 8.60 41.05 19.52
C THR A 28 9.20 40.23 18.38
N GLN A 29 9.88 39.13 18.68
CA GLN A 29 9.80 37.98 17.77
C GLN A 29 8.76 37.02 18.31
N TYR A 30 7.53 37.17 17.83
CA TYR A 30 6.68 36.00 17.68
C TYR A 30 7.44 35.06 16.76
N ALA A 31 8.12 34.06 17.33
CA ALA A 31 8.58 32.92 16.57
C ALA A 31 7.33 32.30 15.94
N ARG A 32 7.02 32.68 14.70
CA ARG A 32 6.08 31.93 13.88
C ARG A 32 6.77 30.63 13.56
N MET A 33 6.56 29.64 14.42
CA MET A 33 6.90 28.26 14.13
C MET A 33 5.91 27.78 13.06
N SER A 34 6.38 27.74 11.81
CA SER A 34 5.73 26.95 10.78
C SER A 34 6.28 25.54 10.91
N ILE A 35 5.45 24.61 11.39
CA ILE A 35 5.74 23.19 11.24
C ILE A 35 5.46 22.87 9.78
N GLY A 36 6.51 22.74 8.98
CA GLY A 36 6.40 22.08 7.69
C GLY A 36 6.24 20.60 7.94
N TYR A 37 5.24 19.97 7.33
CA TYR A 37 5.18 18.53 7.21
C TYR A 37 5.69 18.17 5.81
N GLU A 38 6.60 17.22 5.75
CA GLU A 38 6.98 16.53 4.53
C GLU A 38 6.79 15.06 4.83
N PHE A 39 5.94 14.39 4.06
CA PHE A 39 5.80 12.94 4.14
C PHE A 39 6.14 12.38 2.77
N THR A 40 6.97 11.34 2.75
CA THR A 40 7.20 10.53 1.56
C THR A 40 6.34 9.30 1.71
N VAL A 41 5.48 9.03 0.74
CA VAL A 41 4.77 7.75 0.67
C VAL A 41 5.82 6.69 0.33
N VAL A 42 5.99 5.72 1.23
CA VAL A 42 6.89 4.60 0.99
C VAL A 42 6.44 3.88 -0.28
N HIS A 43 7.42 3.47 -1.09
CA HIS A 43 7.16 2.74 -2.32
C HIS A 43 6.20 1.55 -2.05
N PRO A 44 5.14 1.30 -2.84
CA PRO A 44 4.09 0.31 -2.53
C PRO A 44 4.59 -1.13 -2.32
N ALA A 45 5.76 -1.44 -2.87
CA ALA A 45 6.43 -2.73 -2.66
C ALA A 45 7.27 -2.80 -1.36
N GLU A 46 7.40 -1.70 -0.63
CA GLU A 46 8.21 -1.51 0.59
C GLU A 46 7.36 -0.93 1.75
N GLY A 47 6.04 -0.78 1.56
CA GLY A 47 5.12 -0.28 2.59
C GLY A 47 4.98 -1.24 3.77
N LEU A 48 4.23 -0.83 4.79
CA LEU A 48 3.95 -1.73 5.93
C LEU A 48 2.92 -2.81 5.58
N ILE A 49 2.05 -2.53 4.61
CA ILE A 49 1.32 -3.56 3.86
C ILE A 49 1.92 -3.56 2.45
N ARG A 50 2.51 -4.69 2.05
CA ARG A 50 3.21 -4.85 0.77
C ARG A 50 2.42 -5.75 -0.16
N PHE A 51 2.62 -5.53 -1.45
CA PHE A 51 2.12 -6.40 -2.50
C PHE A 51 3.29 -7.02 -3.25
N VAL A 52 3.35 -8.35 -3.28
CA VAL A 52 4.47 -9.13 -3.84
C VAL A 52 3.97 -9.90 -5.06
N GLY A 53 4.52 -9.64 -6.24
CA GLY A 53 4.11 -10.31 -7.48
C GLY A 53 4.49 -11.80 -7.51
N TYR A 54 3.75 -12.60 -8.28
CA TYR A 54 4.13 -13.99 -8.54
C TYR A 54 3.81 -14.42 -9.98
N ASP A 55 2.53 -14.52 -10.35
CA ASP A 55 2.14 -14.90 -11.70
C ASP A 55 2.61 -13.90 -12.75
N ASN A 56 2.75 -14.36 -13.99
CA ASN A 56 3.10 -13.53 -15.14
C ASN A 56 1.88 -13.25 -16.02
N SER A 57 1.87 -12.07 -16.62
CA SER A 57 0.92 -11.71 -17.67
C SER A 57 1.08 -12.64 -18.87
N SER A 58 -0.06 -13.04 -19.45
CA SER A 58 -0.09 -13.81 -20.68
C SER A 58 0.28 -13.01 -21.93
N ALA A 59 0.35 -11.67 -21.86
CA ALA A 59 0.64 -10.84 -23.02
C ALA A 59 2.14 -10.70 -23.30
N ASP A 60 2.96 -10.56 -22.25
CA ASP A 60 4.39 -10.23 -22.38
C ASP A 60 5.30 -11.09 -21.50
N GLY A 61 4.74 -12.00 -20.69
CA GLY A 61 5.51 -12.87 -19.80
C GLY A 61 6.16 -12.17 -18.60
N VAL A 62 5.86 -10.88 -18.37
CA VAL A 62 6.32 -10.12 -17.19
C VAL A 62 5.29 -10.24 -16.07
N ARG A 63 5.70 -10.07 -14.80
CA ARG A 63 4.82 -10.17 -13.61
C ARG A 63 3.47 -9.49 -13.80
N LEU A 64 2.40 -10.10 -13.31
CA LEU A 64 1.04 -9.62 -13.49
C LEU A 64 0.82 -8.29 -12.77
N LEU A 65 1.22 -8.21 -11.50
CA LEU A 65 1.27 -6.99 -10.72
C LEU A 65 2.58 -6.25 -11.00
N ARG A 66 2.50 -4.95 -11.32
CA ARG A 66 3.65 -4.10 -11.65
C ARG A 66 3.45 -2.69 -11.12
N ILE A 67 4.53 -1.91 -11.16
CA ILE A 67 4.47 -0.47 -10.93
C ILE A 67 4.68 0.28 -12.24
N GLU A 68 3.68 1.07 -12.64
CA GLU A 68 3.70 1.81 -13.93
C GLU A 68 4.49 3.12 -13.85
N ASN A 69 4.59 3.71 -12.65
CA ASN A 69 5.32 4.97 -12.42
C ASN A 69 6.28 4.84 -11.23
N ASN A 70 7.45 4.22 -11.42
CA ASN A 70 8.42 3.98 -10.35
C ASN A 70 9.16 5.24 -9.82
N ALA A 71 8.56 6.43 -9.99
CA ALA A 71 9.09 7.71 -9.52
C ALA A 71 8.22 8.27 -8.38
N THR A 72 7.96 9.58 -8.36
CA THR A 72 7.38 10.32 -7.22
C THR A 72 5.95 9.91 -6.84
N ASN A 73 5.23 9.17 -7.69
CA ASN A 73 3.86 8.69 -7.42
C ASN A 73 3.67 7.27 -7.99
N PRO A 74 4.24 6.24 -7.33
CA PRO A 74 4.12 4.86 -7.79
C PRO A 74 2.69 4.35 -7.71
N THR A 75 2.20 3.86 -8.85
CA THR A 75 0.88 3.25 -9.00
C THR A 75 1.03 1.77 -9.34
N LEU A 76 0.44 0.92 -8.50
CA LEU A 76 0.33 -0.51 -8.77
C LEU A 76 -0.73 -0.75 -9.86
N LYS A 77 -0.44 -1.68 -10.77
CA LYS A 77 -1.34 -2.03 -11.87
C LYS A 77 -1.22 -3.50 -12.22
N LEU A 78 -2.38 -4.09 -12.51
CA LEU A 78 -2.51 -5.48 -12.97
C LEU A 78 -2.61 -5.50 -14.50
N TYR A 79 -1.73 -6.27 -15.15
CA TYR A 79 -1.63 -6.34 -16.61
C TYR A 79 -2.10 -7.70 -17.14
N PHE A 80 -3.40 -7.89 -17.27
CA PHE A 80 -3.96 -9.17 -17.70
C PHE A 80 -3.74 -9.51 -19.18
N GLY A 81 -3.46 -8.49 -20.01
CA GLY A 81 -3.33 -8.66 -21.45
C GLY A 81 -4.68 -8.86 -22.15
N ASP A 82 -4.62 -9.34 -23.39
CA ASP A 82 -5.83 -9.61 -24.18
C ASP A 82 -6.44 -10.96 -23.79
N ILE A 83 -7.68 -10.93 -23.30
CA ILE A 83 -8.44 -12.12 -22.96
C ILE A 83 -9.58 -12.27 -23.98
N PRO A 84 -9.56 -13.34 -24.81
CA PRO A 84 -10.62 -13.61 -25.77
C PRO A 84 -11.99 -13.73 -25.09
N LYS A 85 -13.03 -13.33 -25.82
CA LYS A 85 -14.43 -13.51 -25.40
C LYS A 85 -14.73 -14.99 -25.14
N GLY A 86 -15.52 -15.26 -24.09
CA GLY A 86 -15.97 -16.63 -23.78
C GLY A 86 -14.98 -17.44 -22.96
N MET A 87 -13.90 -16.83 -22.46
CA MET A 87 -12.87 -17.51 -21.69
C MET A 87 -12.98 -17.19 -20.20
N ASN A 88 -12.55 -18.16 -19.40
CA ASN A 88 -12.22 -17.95 -18.00
C ASN A 88 -10.71 -18.14 -17.83
N LYS A 89 -10.01 -17.07 -17.45
CA LYS A 89 -8.58 -17.09 -17.17
C LYS A 89 -8.36 -16.89 -15.68
N THR A 90 -7.69 -17.84 -15.05
CA THR A 90 -7.30 -17.77 -13.63
C THR A 90 -5.79 -17.56 -13.50
N TYR A 91 -5.41 -16.62 -12.65
CA TYR A 91 -4.08 -16.41 -12.10
C TYR A 91 -4.12 -16.85 -10.65
N THR A 92 -3.56 -18.02 -10.35
CA THR A 92 -3.68 -18.68 -9.04
C THR A 92 -2.98 -17.89 -7.96
N ALA A 93 -1.91 -17.15 -8.28
CA ALA A 93 -1.29 -16.19 -7.38
C ALA A 93 -0.89 -14.96 -8.17
N ALA A 94 -1.87 -14.09 -8.43
CA ALA A 94 -1.62 -12.80 -9.09
C ALA A 94 -0.56 -11.99 -8.32
N PHE A 95 -0.70 -11.98 -7.00
CA PHE A 95 0.25 -11.43 -6.03
C PHE A 95 -0.04 -11.99 -4.63
N ALA A 96 0.85 -11.76 -3.67
CA ALA A 96 0.60 -11.89 -2.24
C ALA A 96 0.41 -10.51 -1.60
N ILE A 97 -0.39 -10.47 -0.54
CA ILE A 97 -0.46 -9.35 0.41
C ILE A 97 0.38 -9.76 1.62
N VAL A 98 1.31 -8.91 2.04
CA VAL A 98 2.24 -9.17 3.15
C VAL A 98 2.12 -8.07 4.18
N ASN A 99 2.07 -8.45 5.46
CA ASN A 99 2.06 -7.55 6.59
C ASN A 99 3.46 -7.42 7.18
N GLU A 100 4.01 -6.21 7.18
CA GLU A 100 5.26 -5.83 7.85
C GLU A 100 5.02 -5.06 9.15
N GLU A 101 3.76 -4.81 9.52
CA GLU A 101 3.44 -4.19 10.79
C GLU A 101 3.89 -5.10 11.94
N ASP A 102 4.31 -4.50 13.06
CA ASP A 102 4.70 -5.23 14.27
C ASP A 102 3.50 -5.80 15.05
N PHE A 103 2.28 -5.60 14.53
CA PHE A 103 1.02 -6.17 15.00
C PHE A 103 0.26 -6.94 13.90
N PRO A 104 -0.60 -7.90 14.27
CA PRO A 104 -1.44 -8.61 13.31
C PRO A 104 -2.51 -7.71 12.68
N VAL A 105 -2.86 -7.97 11.43
CA VAL A 105 -3.83 -7.20 10.65
C VAL A 105 -4.89 -8.12 10.05
N ASN A 106 -6.15 -7.72 10.14
CA ASN A 106 -7.27 -8.40 9.49
C ASN A 106 -7.56 -7.78 8.13
N ILE A 107 -7.74 -8.60 7.11
CA ILE A 107 -8.40 -8.22 5.87
C ILE A 107 -9.90 -8.37 6.12
N VAL A 108 -10.64 -7.27 6.01
CA VAL A 108 -12.07 -7.22 6.38
C VAL A 108 -12.99 -6.92 5.21
N GLY A 109 -12.43 -6.47 4.09
CA GLY A 109 -13.23 -6.03 2.96
C GLY A 109 -12.44 -5.93 1.67
N ILE A 110 -13.21 -5.80 0.59
CA ILE A 110 -12.72 -5.50 -0.75
C ILE A 110 -13.75 -4.62 -1.44
N ASN A 111 -13.26 -3.66 -2.22
CA ASN A 111 -14.07 -2.93 -3.18
C ASN A 111 -13.44 -3.04 -4.56
N VAL A 112 -14.26 -3.37 -5.57
CA VAL A 112 -13.80 -3.44 -6.96
C VAL A 112 -14.73 -2.59 -7.81
N ASP A 113 -14.16 -1.62 -8.51
CA ASP A 113 -14.91 -0.67 -9.33
C ASP A 113 -14.60 -0.78 -10.83
N GLY A 114 -15.18 0.13 -11.60
CA GLY A 114 -14.96 0.23 -13.04
C GLY A 114 -15.75 -0.76 -13.89
N THR A 115 -15.51 -0.72 -15.19
CA THR A 115 -16.27 -1.49 -16.19
C THR A 115 -15.96 -2.99 -16.13
N GLY A 116 -14.82 -3.37 -15.55
CA GLY A 116 -14.38 -4.75 -15.37
C GLY A 116 -14.96 -5.48 -14.16
N ALA A 117 -15.56 -4.75 -13.20
CA ALA A 117 -15.94 -5.30 -11.89
C ALA A 117 -16.87 -6.53 -11.96
N ASN A 118 -17.76 -6.57 -12.97
CA ASN A 118 -18.70 -7.67 -13.19
C ASN A 118 -18.08 -8.93 -13.81
N TYR A 119 -16.80 -8.90 -14.17
CA TYR A 119 -16.12 -10.00 -14.85
C TYR A 119 -14.95 -10.56 -14.06
N ILE A 120 -14.68 -10.00 -12.87
CA ILE A 120 -13.55 -10.40 -12.04
C ILE A 120 -14.06 -11.17 -10.82
N GLN A 121 -13.29 -12.17 -10.40
CA GLN A 121 -13.38 -12.79 -9.10
C GLN A 121 -12.04 -12.66 -8.38
N VAL A 122 -12.07 -12.29 -7.11
CA VAL A 122 -10.88 -12.14 -6.26
C VAL A 122 -11.03 -13.07 -5.06
N TRP A 123 -10.02 -13.91 -4.84
CA TRP A 123 -9.97 -14.84 -3.73
C TRP A 123 -8.69 -14.63 -2.90
N LEU A 124 -8.80 -14.84 -1.60
CA LEU A 124 -7.67 -15.10 -0.72
C LEU A 124 -7.53 -16.61 -0.52
N HIS A 125 -6.31 -17.13 -0.51
CA HIS A 125 -6.07 -18.55 -0.27
C HIS A 125 -4.63 -18.86 0.18
N ALA A 126 -4.43 -20.11 0.60
CA ALA A 126 -3.21 -20.58 1.23
C ALA A 126 -2.06 -20.92 0.26
N ASP A 127 -2.35 -21.40 -0.95
CA ASP A 127 -1.35 -22.09 -1.78
C ASP A 127 -1.31 -21.55 -3.21
N ALA A 128 -0.27 -20.80 -3.55
CA ALA A 128 -0.07 -20.18 -4.86
C ALA A 128 -0.15 -21.14 -6.05
N THR A 129 0.12 -22.44 -5.84
CA THR A 129 0.16 -23.45 -6.90
C THR A 129 -1.19 -24.10 -7.15
N LYS A 130 -2.18 -23.85 -6.28
CA LYS A 130 -3.51 -24.43 -6.36
C LYS A 130 -4.56 -23.36 -6.62
N LYS A 131 -5.67 -23.77 -7.23
CA LYS A 131 -6.83 -22.89 -7.32
C LYS A 131 -7.47 -22.72 -5.94
N ALA A 132 -7.98 -21.53 -5.67
CA ALA A 132 -8.79 -21.25 -4.48
C ALA A 132 -10.15 -21.98 -4.60
N ASN A 133 -10.21 -23.22 -4.12
CA ASN A 133 -11.42 -24.07 -4.13
C ASN A 133 -11.54 -24.98 -2.91
N ASP A 134 -10.73 -24.71 -1.88
CA ASP A 134 -10.74 -25.44 -0.62
C ASP A 134 -11.46 -24.64 0.49
N ASP A 135 -11.68 -25.29 1.62
CA ASP A 135 -12.38 -24.70 2.77
C ASP A 135 -11.58 -23.58 3.45
N THR A 136 -10.31 -23.39 3.10
CA THR A 136 -9.45 -22.33 3.64
C THR A 136 -9.46 -21.08 2.75
N SER A 137 -10.01 -21.19 1.54
CA SER A 137 -10.08 -20.12 0.57
C SER A 137 -11.28 -19.21 0.82
N VAL A 138 -11.08 -17.90 0.67
CA VAL A 138 -12.13 -16.89 0.90
C VAL A 138 -12.40 -16.09 -0.36
N LEU A 139 -13.63 -16.17 -0.86
CA LEU A 139 -14.10 -15.38 -2.00
C LEU A 139 -14.42 -13.95 -1.54
N LEU A 140 -13.50 -13.03 -1.80
CA LEU A 140 -13.67 -11.63 -1.43
C LEU A 140 -14.56 -10.87 -2.43
N TRP A 141 -14.40 -11.13 -3.72
CA TRP A 141 -15.20 -10.45 -4.75
C TRP A 141 -15.71 -11.44 -5.79
N ASN A 142 -17.00 -11.37 -6.08
CA ASN A 142 -17.66 -12.20 -7.06
C ASN A 142 -18.47 -11.36 -8.05
N LYS A 143 -17.83 -10.91 -9.13
CA LYS A 143 -18.51 -10.37 -10.32
C LYS A 143 -19.56 -9.30 -10.00
N GLY A 144 -19.18 -8.25 -9.28
CA GLY A 144 -20.09 -7.18 -8.85
C GLY A 144 -20.60 -7.31 -7.42
N THR A 145 -20.31 -8.43 -6.75
CA THR A 145 -20.72 -8.68 -5.37
C THR A 145 -19.50 -8.73 -4.46
N GLY A 146 -19.43 -7.81 -3.50
CA GLY A 146 -18.35 -7.77 -2.50
C GLY A 146 -18.54 -8.73 -1.34
N TRP A 147 -17.51 -8.81 -0.51
CA TRP A 147 -17.50 -9.59 0.73
C TRP A 147 -18.55 -9.05 1.70
N ALA A 148 -19.35 -9.96 2.28
CA ALA A 148 -20.53 -9.59 3.04
C ALA A 148 -20.36 -9.66 4.57
N GLY A 149 -19.17 -9.99 5.09
CA GLY A 149 -18.88 -9.64 6.48
C GLY A 149 -17.80 -10.43 7.21
N GLY A 150 -17.30 -9.79 8.27
CA GLY A 150 -16.31 -10.35 9.19
C GLY A 150 -14.88 -10.32 8.63
N THR A 151 -13.95 -10.88 9.40
CA THR A 151 -12.57 -11.09 8.99
C THR A 151 -12.50 -12.14 7.90
N ALA A 152 -12.00 -11.76 6.72
CA ALA A 152 -11.74 -12.68 5.63
C ALA A 152 -10.43 -13.46 5.85
N TRP A 153 -9.39 -12.78 6.31
CA TRP A 153 -8.10 -13.40 6.62
C TRP A 153 -7.36 -12.57 7.68
N THR A 154 -6.62 -13.22 8.57
CA THR A 154 -5.72 -12.55 9.51
C THR A 154 -4.28 -12.76 9.07
N LEU A 155 -3.57 -11.67 8.81
CA LEU A 155 -2.13 -11.67 8.62
C LEU A 155 -1.48 -11.58 10.01
N ALA A 156 -0.56 -12.49 10.31
CA ALA A 156 0.26 -12.38 11.51
C ALA A 156 1.11 -11.10 11.46
N LYS A 157 1.69 -10.72 12.61
CA LYS A 157 2.67 -9.63 12.63
C LYS A 157 3.86 -9.97 11.72
N GLY A 158 4.36 -8.96 11.03
CA GLY A 158 5.60 -9.05 10.26
C GLY A 158 6.83 -8.93 11.14
N ASP A 159 7.99 -8.88 10.49
CA ASP A 159 9.29 -8.61 11.10
C ASP A 159 9.96 -7.34 10.57
N GLY A 160 9.32 -6.63 9.63
CA GLY A 160 9.82 -5.40 9.03
C GLY A 160 10.90 -5.64 7.96
N ASP A 161 11.10 -6.89 7.54
CA ASP A 161 12.06 -7.27 6.51
C ASP A 161 11.39 -7.42 5.14
N THR A 162 11.46 -6.35 4.34
CA THR A 162 10.88 -6.33 2.99
C THR A 162 11.57 -7.27 2.00
N SER A 163 12.64 -7.96 2.40
CA SER A 163 13.30 -8.98 1.59
C SER A 163 12.73 -10.38 1.74
N THR A 164 11.74 -10.60 2.64
CA THR A 164 11.15 -11.93 2.84
C THR A 164 9.62 -11.89 2.99
N MET A 165 8.98 -13.07 3.07
CA MET A 165 7.65 -13.25 3.66
C MET A 165 7.74 -14.30 4.77
N ASN A 166 7.24 -13.98 5.95
CA ASN A 166 7.42 -14.76 7.17
C ASN A 166 6.31 -15.81 7.39
N GLY A 167 6.66 -16.89 8.10
CA GLY A 167 5.80 -18.04 8.35
C GLY A 167 5.95 -19.19 7.34
N GLY A 168 6.55 -18.93 6.17
CA GLY A 168 7.00 -19.95 5.22
C GLY A 168 8.45 -19.81 4.76
N ALA A 169 9.09 -18.66 5.06
CA ALA A 169 10.45 -18.26 4.68
C ALA A 169 10.69 -18.37 3.15
N THR A 170 10.30 -17.32 2.43
CA THR A 170 10.63 -17.14 1.01
C THR A 170 11.24 -15.76 0.82
N ASP A 171 12.21 -15.66 -0.07
CA ASP A 171 12.80 -14.38 -0.41
C ASP A 171 11.86 -13.62 -1.35
N THR A 172 11.88 -12.29 -1.23
CA THR A 172 11.19 -11.38 -2.14
C THR A 172 12.21 -10.48 -2.85
N PRO A 173 12.98 -11.00 -3.82
CA PRO A 173 13.88 -10.20 -4.64
C PRO A 173 13.14 -9.15 -5.48
N TRP A 174 13.90 -8.15 -5.96
CA TRP A 174 13.40 -7.08 -6.81
C TRP A 174 13.41 -7.48 -8.30
N ASP A 175 12.27 -7.35 -8.98
CA ASP A 175 12.16 -7.43 -10.44
C ASP A 175 12.32 -6.02 -11.04
N SER A 176 13.44 -5.79 -11.72
CA SER A 176 13.73 -4.49 -12.36
C SER A 176 12.87 -4.20 -13.59
N THR A 177 12.26 -5.21 -14.22
CA THR A 177 11.38 -5.05 -15.38
C THR A 177 9.98 -4.65 -14.94
N ALA A 178 9.45 -5.33 -13.94
CA ALA A 178 8.12 -5.03 -13.37
C ALA A 178 8.15 -3.92 -12.31
N SER A 179 9.35 -3.54 -11.85
CA SER A 179 9.58 -2.62 -10.73
C SER A 179 8.81 -3.03 -9.48
N ILE A 180 8.86 -4.31 -9.11
CA ILE A 180 8.14 -4.85 -7.94
C ILE A 180 8.94 -5.98 -7.28
N ARG A 181 8.70 -6.20 -5.98
CA ARG A 181 9.13 -7.40 -5.28
C ARG A 181 8.33 -8.61 -5.79
N TYR A 182 8.98 -9.76 -5.92
CA TYR A 182 8.28 -11.01 -6.28
C TYR A 182 8.70 -12.15 -5.38
N ALA A 183 7.82 -13.12 -5.14
CA ALA A 183 8.14 -14.29 -4.33
C ALA A 183 8.96 -15.29 -5.15
N ASP A 184 10.10 -15.72 -4.62
CA ASP A 184 11.01 -16.66 -5.29
C ASP A 184 10.60 -18.14 -5.13
N SER A 185 9.68 -18.42 -4.20
CA SER A 185 9.10 -19.73 -3.95
C SER A 185 7.58 -19.64 -3.67
N THR A 186 6.98 -20.74 -3.24
CA THR A 186 5.52 -20.87 -3.05
C THR A 186 5.17 -21.40 -1.66
N PRO A 187 5.52 -20.68 -0.59
CA PRO A 187 5.13 -21.09 0.76
C PRO A 187 3.59 -21.11 0.91
N VAL A 188 3.13 -21.97 1.81
CA VAL A 188 1.70 -22.08 2.15
C VAL A 188 1.38 -21.07 3.26
N ALA A 189 0.44 -20.17 2.97
CA ALA A 189 -0.08 -19.21 3.94
C ALA A 189 -1.03 -19.90 4.93
N THR A 190 -1.04 -19.45 6.18
CA THR A 190 -1.94 -19.90 7.24
C THR A 190 -2.47 -18.71 8.00
N SER A 191 -3.78 -18.46 7.92
CA SER A 191 -4.45 -17.33 8.59
C SER A 191 -4.12 -17.29 10.09
N GLY A 192 -3.70 -16.13 10.57
CA GLY A 192 -3.29 -15.86 11.95
C GLY A 192 -1.88 -16.33 12.31
N SER A 193 -1.17 -17.03 11.42
CA SER A 193 0.17 -17.57 11.67
C SER A 193 1.23 -17.08 10.69
N THR A 194 0.88 -16.89 9.41
CA THR A 194 1.76 -16.29 8.40
C THR A 194 1.46 -14.82 8.23
N ASP A 195 2.48 -14.02 7.90
CA ASP A 195 2.32 -12.58 7.67
C ASP A 195 1.76 -12.26 6.27
N PHE A 196 1.63 -13.27 5.42
CA PHE A 196 1.18 -13.14 4.04
C PHE A 196 -0.05 -13.99 3.72
N VAL A 197 -0.70 -13.65 2.61
CA VAL A 197 -1.75 -14.43 1.96
C VAL A 197 -1.65 -14.27 0.43
N TRP A 198 -1.98 -15.33 -0.32
CA TRP A 198 -2.02 -15.27 -1.78
C TRP A 198 -3.36 -14.73 -2.27
N VAL A 199 -3.30 -13.98 -3.37
CA VAL A 199 -4.47 -13.44 -4.07
C VAL A 199 -4.61 -14.10 -5.43
N GLN A 200 -5.67 -14.89 -5.58
CA GLN A 200 -6.07 -15.42 -6.88
C GLN A 200 -7.02 -14.43 -7.56
N ILE A 201 -6.77 -14.16 -8.84
CA ILE A 201 -7.68 -13.38 -9.69
C ILE A 201 -8.15 -14.24 -10.85
N SER A 202 -9.46 -14.33 -11.04
CA SER A 202 -10.06 -14.91 -12.25
C SER A 202 -10.81 -13.86 -13.05
N ILE A 203 -10.63 -13.89 -14.36
CA ILE A 203 -11.36 -13.04 -15.31
C ILE A 203 -12.24 -13.95 -16.15
N ASP A 204 -13.55 -13.68 -16.10
CA ASP A 204 -14.56 -14.44 -16.81
C ASP A 204 -15.27 -13.55 -17.84
N THR A 205 -14.86 -13.70 -19.10
CA THR A 205 -15.43 -12.95 -20.23
C THR A 205 -16.64 -13.67 -20.84
N SER A 206 -17.07 -14.81 -20.31
CA SER A 206 -18.22 -15.56 -20.83
C SER A 206 -19.55 -14.83 -20.65
N GLY A 207 -19.65 -13.98 -19.62
CA GLY A 207 -20.83 -13.15 -19.35
C GLY A 207 -20.97 -11.91 -20.25
N ILE A 208 -20.02 -11.63 -21.15
CA ILE A 208 -20.06 -10.44 -21.99
C ILE A 208 -21.02 -10.63 -23.16
N SER A 209 -22.22 -10.04 -23.05
CA SER A 209 -23.28 -10.15 -24.05
C SER A 209 -23.01 -9.30 -25.30
N SER A 210 -22.56 -8.05 -25.14
CA SER A 210 -22.15 -7.16 -26.24
C SER A 210 -20.62 -7.03 -26.31
N TRP A 211 -20.04 -7.48 -27.41
CA TRP A 211 -18.58 -7.37 -27.65
C TRP A 211 -18.35 -6.57 -28.93
N SER A 212 -17.75 -5.39 -28.80
CA SER A 212 -17.22 -4.61 -29.93
C SER A 212 -15.71 -4.61 -29.85
N SER A 213 -15.04 -5.41 -30.68
CA SER A 213 -13.58 -5.53 -30.60
C SER A 213 -12.89 -4.30 -31.20
N PRO A 214 -11.93 -3.65 -30.50
CA PRO A 214 -11.50 -3.89 -29.12
C PRO A 214 -12.43 -3.22 -28.09
N THR A 215 -12.80 -3.96 -27.04
CA THR A 215 -13.43 -3.39 -25.83
C THR A 215 -12.41 -3.44 -24.71
N SER A 216 -12.15 -2.30 -24.05
CA SER A 216 -11.30 -2.25 -22.87
C SER A 216 -12.13 -2.25 -21.59
N TYR A 217 -11.69 -3.02 -20.61
CA TYR A 217 -12.23 -3.03 -19.27
C TYR A 217 -11.17 -2.50 -18.31
N THR A 218 -11.54 -1.55 -17.46
CA THR A 218 -10.65 -0.93 -16.47
C THR A 218 -11.37 -0.80 -15.14
N GLY A 219 -10.60 -0.64 -14.08
CA GLY A 219 -11.10 -0.51 -12.72
C GLY A 219 -9.94 -0.55 -11.72
N SER A 220 -10.29 -0.49 -10.45
CA SER A 220 -9.39 -0.59 -9.30
C SER A 220 -9.88 -1.69 -8.35
N ILE A 221 -8.95 -2.20 -7.56
CA ILE A 221 -9.22 -3.13 -6.46
C ILE A 221 -8.64 -2.47 -5.20
N GLU A 222 -9.48 -2.26 -4.20
CA GLU A 222 -9.13 -1.73 -2.90
C GLU A 222 -9.36 -2.80 -1.83
N PHE A 223 -8.38 -3.01 -0.97
CA PHE A 223 -8.48 -3.93 0.17
C PHE A 223 -8.62 -3.13 1.46
N GLU A 224 -9.51 -3.56 2.32
CA GLU A 224 -9.77 -2.93 3.61
C GLU A 224 -9.11 -3.74 4.73
N PHE A 225 -8.36 -3.04 5.58
CA PHE A 225 -7.58 -3.63 6.65
C PHE A 225 -7.97 -3.04 8.01
N GLU A 226 -7.99 -3.88 9.04
CA GLU A 226 -8.18 -3.47 10.43
C GLU A 226 -7.09 -4.07 11.31
N ALA A 227 -6.49 -3.25 12.18
CA ALA A 227 -5.55 -3.76 13.18
C ALA A 227 -6.26 -4.72 14.15
N VAL A 228 -5.61 -5.82 14.50
CA VAL A 228 -6.12 -6.72 15.55
C VAL A 228 -5.90 -6.04 16.90
N THR A 229 -6.98 -5.52 17.47
CA THR A 229 -6.96 -4.95 18.81
C THR A 229 -7.19 -6.07 19.83
N THR A 230 -6.14 -6.37 20.60
CA THR A 230 -6.21 -7.26 21.77
C THR A 230 -6.62 -6.51 23.02
#